data_AF-A0A9N9T0H3-F1
#
_entry.id   AF-A0A9N9T0H3-F1
#
_cell.length_a   1.000
_cell.length_b   1.000
_cell.length_c   1.000
_cell.angle_alpha   90.00
_cell.angle_beta   90.00
_cell.angle_gamma   90.00
#
_symmetry.space_group_name_H-M   'P 1'
#
loop_
_entity.id
_entity.type
_entity.pdbx_description
1 polymer ?
#
loop_
_entity_poly.entity_id
_entity_poly.type
_entity_poly.pdbx_seq_one_letter_code
_entity_poly.pdbx_strand_id
1 'polypeptide(L)'
;MPVKDVYGSQPPLELLRQYFDHKNWYDLKSTRALYLHDLIFLGAMGLVGGSRQDVYPRFLRHFSIFSINEFSQESMAKIYSNVLLLGWKNNGFPSEIIMVVNQVVNATLNIFKAAQENLRPTPSKSHYIFNLRDFFRLIQVIPDLVNDSI
;
A
#
# COMPACT_ATOMS: atom_id res chain seq x y z
N MET A 1 6.60 -5.13 10.63
CA MET A 1 5.94 -6.43 10.85
C MET A 1 6.42 -6.98 12.19
N PRO A 2 5.58 -7.70 12.98
CA PRO A 2 6.01 -8.25 14.26
C PRO A 2 7.30 -9.06 14.11
N VAL A 3 8.30 -8.73 14.92
CA VAL A 3 9.60 -9.38 14.87
C VAL A 3 9.46 -10.82 15.37
N LYS A 4 10.05 -11.76 14.63
CA LYS A 4 10.21 -13.14 15.08
C LYS A 4 11.09 -13.21 16.33
N ASP A 5 10.65 -14.00 17.30
CA ASP A 5 11.46 -14.37 18.46
C ASP A 5 12.61 -15.32 18.05
N VAL A 6 13.51 -15.65 18.98
CA VAL A 6 14.65 -16.57 18.81
C VAL A 6 14.23 -17.91 18.20
N TYR A 7 13.01 -18.36 18.50
CA TYR A 7 12.42 -19.60 17.98
C TYR A 7 11.64 -19.42 16.67
N GLY A 8 11.73 -18.27 16.01
CA GLY A 8 11.06 -17.98 14.73
C GLY A 8 9.54 -17.73 14.85
N SER A 9 9.00 -17.69 16.07
CA SER A 9 7.58 -17.46 16.33
C SER A 9 7.25 -15.97 16.35
N GLN A 10 6.03 -15.61 15.95
CA GLN A 10 5.51 -14.24 16.02
C GLN A 10 4.35 -14.20 17.03
N PRO A 11 4.60 -13.84 18.31
CA PRO A 11 3.59 -13.92 19.36
C PRO A 11 2.26 -13.20 19.04
N PRO A 12 2.26 -12.02 18.39
CA PRO A 12 1.00 -11.35 18.02
C PRO A 12 0.14 -12.18 17.05
N LEU A 13 0.77 -12.90 16.12
CA LEU A 13 0.03 -13.76 15.20
C LEU A 13 -0.49 -15.02 15.89
N GLU A 14 0.27 -15.57 16.84
CA GLU A 14 -0.17 -16.74 17.62
C GLU A 14 -1.37 -16.40 18.51
N LEU A 15 -1.44 -15.18 19.06
CA LEU A 15 -2.63 -14.71 19.77
C LEU A 15 -3.86 -14.63 18.83
N LEU A 16 -3.68 -14.10 17.62
CA LEU A 16 -4.76 -14.09 16.63
C LEU A 16 -5.16 -15.51 16.21
N ARG A 17 -4.19 -16.42 16.03
CA ARG A 17 -4.46 -17.83 15.75
C ARG A 17 -5.27 -18.47 16.87
N GLN A 18 -4.94 -18.20 18.13
CA GLN A 18 -5.70 -18.70 19.28
C GLN A 18 -7.17 -18.31 19.18
N TYR A 19 -7.47 -17.07 18.77
CA TYR A 19 -8.85 -16.67 18.52
C TYR A 19 -9.49 -17.45 17.36
N PHE A 20 -8.78 -17.65 16.26
CA PHE A 20 -9.33 -18.37 15.12
C PHE A 20 -9.65 -19.83 15.44
N ASP A 21 -8.80 -20.49 16.23
CA ASP A 21 -8.95 -21.91 16.62
C ASP A 21 -9.97 -22.09 17.76
N HIS A 22 -9.93 -21.25 18.80
CA HIS A 22 -10.69 -21.47 20.04
C HIS A 22 -11.82 -20.47 20.30
N LYS A 23 -11.94 -19.40 19.50
CA LYS A 23 -12.95 -18.34 19.64
C LYS A 23 -12.94 -17.62 20.99
N ASN A 24 -11.83 -17.71 21.73
CA ASN A 24 -11.66 -17.07 23.01
C ASN A 24 -10.20 -16.65 23.25
N TRP A 25 -10.03 -15.75 24.22
CA TRP A 25 -8.75 -15.43 24.82
C TRP A 25 -8.82 -15.59 26.33
N TYR A 26 -7.69 -15.51 27.01
CA TYR A 26 -7.64 -15.54 28.47
C TYR A 26 -7.20 -14.17 28.99
N ASP A 27 -7.87 -13.68 30.02
CA ASP A 27 -7.38 -12.53 30.76
C ASP A 27 -6.11 -12.90 31.53
N LEU A 28 -5.07 -12.06 31.40
CA LEU A 28 -3.78 -12.29 32.05
C LEU A 28 -3.85 -12.17 33.57
N LYS A 29 -4.81 -11.41 34.12
CA LYS A 29 -4.94 -11.19 35.57
C LYS A 29 -5.83 -12.22 36.24
N SER A 30 -7.02 -12.45 35.69
CA SER A 30 -8.02 -13.34 36.31
C SER A 30 -8.02 -14.76 35.76
N THR A 31 -7.27 -15.03 34.68
CA THR A 31 -7.23 -16.32 33.97
C THR A 31 -8.61 -16.80 33.50
N ARG A 32 -9.56 -15.87 33.35
CA ARG A 32 -10.90 -16.17 32.84
C ARG A 32 -10.91 -16.14 31.33
N ALA A 33 -11.71 -17.04 30.73
CA ALA A 33 -11.95 -17.04 29.30
C ALA A 33 -12.81 -15.83 28.89
N LEU A 34 -12.32 -15.08 27.92
CA LEU A 34 -12.97 -13.97 27.26
C LEU A 34 -13.50 -14.45 25.91
N TYR A 35 -14.82 -14.44 25.75
CA TYR A 35 -15.48 -14.80 24.50
C TYR A 35 -15.75 -13.55 23.69
N LEU A 36 -15.32 -13.55 22.43
CA LEU A 36 -15.51 -12.43 21.51
C LEU A 36 -16.56 -12.82 20.48
N HIS A 37 -17.64 -12.04 20.44
CA HIS A 37 -18.76 -12.24 19.52
C HIS A 37 -18.73 -11.19 18.41
N ASP A 38 -19.27 -11.54 17.24
CA ASP A 38 -19.50 -10.64 16.11
C ASP A 38 -18.25 -9.88 15.60
N LEU A 39 -17.17 -10.62 15.35
CA LEU A 39 -15.92 -10.08 14.79
C LEU A 39 -15.71 -10.46 13.32
N ILE A 40 -15.19 -9.52 12.54
CA ILE A 40 -14.73 -9.74 11.16
C ILE A 40 -13.25 -9.40 11.08
N PHE A 41 -12.46 -10.31 10.51
CA PHE A 41 -11.02 -10.14 10.34
C PHE A 41 -10.69 -9.92 8.87
N LEU A 42 -9.98 -8.83 8.59
CA LEU A 42 -9.41 -8.50 7.28
C LEU A 42 -7.92 -8.22 7.46
N GLY A 43 -7.11 -8.73 6.54
CA GLY A 43 -5.66 -8.59 6.60
C GLY A 43 -5.07 -8.30 5.23
N ALA A 44 -4.00 -7.50 5.22
CA ALA A 44 -3.18 -7.27 4.05
C ALA A 44 -1.71 -7.51 4.42
N MET A 45 -0.97 -8.15 3.53
CA MET A 45 0.46 -8.40 3.70
C MET A 45 1.20 -8.04 2.42
N GLY A 46 2.44 -7.58 2.56
CA GLY A 46 3.34 -7.44 1.42
C GLY A 46 3.85 -8.80 0.97
N LEU A 47 4.26 -8.91 -0.30
CA LEU A 47 4.95 -10.09 -0.80
C LEU A 47 6.21 -10.37 0.04
N VAL A 48 6.45 -11.65 0.26
CA VAL A 48 7.62 -12.17 0.96
C VAL A 48 8.90 -11.82 0.19
N GLY A 49 9.93 -11.36 0.90
CA GLY A 49 11.20 -10.96 0.29
C GLY A 49 11.85 -9.73 0.93
N GLY A 50 13.17 -9.63 0.79
CA GLY A 50 13.97 -8.56 1.40
C GLY A 50 13.90 -8.61 2.92
N SER A 51 13.50 -7.49 3.55
CA SER A 51 13.34 -7.38 5.01
C SER A 51 11.97 -7.82 5.53
N ARG A 52 11.05 -8.25 4.66
CA ARG A 52 9.70 -8.68 5.04
C ARG A 52 9.72 -10.13 5.49
N GLN A 53 9.02 -10.41 6.58
CA GLN A 53 9.01 -11.74 7.20
C GLN A 53 7.84 -12.59 6.70
N ASP A 54 8.09 -13.88 6.52
CA ASP A 54 7.04 -14.83 6.15
C ASP A 54 6.07 -15.06 7.31
N VAL A 55 4.78 -15.12 6.97
CA VAL A 55 3.70 -15.57 7.85
C VAL A 55 3.63 -17.10 7.79
N TYR A 56 3.49 -17.75 8.95
CA TYR A 56 3.51 -19.21 9.01
C TYR A 56 2.19 -19.82 8.46
N PRO A 57 2.25 -21.00 7.80
CA PRO A 57 1.10 -21.61 7.12
C PRO A 57 -0.11 -21.90 8.02
N ARG A 58 0.13 -22.21 9.31
CA ARG A 58 -0.94 -22.50 10.27
C ARG A 58 -1.89 -21.32 10.46
N PHE A 59 -1.38 -20.09 10.45
CA PHE A 59 -2.21 -18.89 10.53
C PHE A 59 -2.93 -18.61 9.21
N LEU A 60 -2.19 -18.75 8.10
CA LEU A 60 -2.74 -18.52 6.76
C LEU A 60 -3.90 -19.46 6.40
N ARG A 61 -3.98 -20.65 6.99
CA ARG A 61 -5.11 -21.59 6.82
C ARG A 61 -6.47 -20.96 7.13
N HIS A 62 -6.54 -19.95 8.00
CA HIS A 62 -7.79 -19.28 8.37
C HIS A 62 -8.23 -18.20 7.39
N PHE A 63 -7.42 -17.89 6.36
CA PHE A 63 -7.68 -16.84 5.40
C PHE A 63 -7.76 -17.37 3.97
N SER A 64 -8.58 -16.73 3.15
CA SER A 64 -8.46 -16.82 1.70
C SER A 64 -7.47 -15.75 1.23
N ILE A 65 -6.40 -16.18 0.56
CA ILE A 65 -5.33 -15.28 0.11
C ILE A 65 -5.59 -14.89 -1.35
N PHE A 66 -5.62 -13.59 -1.61
CA PHE A 66 -5.71 -13.02 -2.95
C PHE A 66 -4.43 -12.22 -3.24
N SER A 67 -3.85 -12.41 -4.41
CA SER A 67 -2.74 -11.60 -4.89
C SER A 67 -3.25 -10.41 -5.71
N ILE A 68 -2.68 -9.24 -5.46
CA ILE A 68 -2.91 -8.04 -6.25
C ILE A 68 -1.68 -7.83 -7.11
N ASN A 69 -1.84 -7.94 -8.43
CA ASN A 69 -0.77 -7.69 -9.39
C ASN A 69 -0.61 -6.19 -9.63
N GLU A 70 0.53 -5.83 -10.21
CA GLU A 70 0.77 -4.45 -10.65
C GLU A 70 -0.23 -4.05 -11.74
N PHE A 71 -0.62 -2.77 -11.72
CA PHE A 71 -1.57 -2.23 -12.69
C PHE A 71 -0.93 -2.11 -14.07
N SER A 72 -1.74 -2.35 -15.12
CA SER A 72 -1.30 -2.04 -16.48
C SER A 72 -1.05 -0.54 -16.65
N GLN A 73 -0.15 -0.18 -17.55
CA GLN A 73 0.17 1.22 -17.84
C GLN A 73 -1.07 1.99 -18.31
N GLU A 74 -1.93 1.35 -19.10
CA GLU A 74 -3.20 1.92 -19.55
C GLU A 74 -4.13 2.23 -18.38
N SER A 75 -4.20 1.33 -17.39
CA SER A 75 -5.00 1.55 -16.18
C SER A 75 -4.43 2.69 -15.35
N MET A 76 -3.11 2.74 -15.18
CA MET A 76 -2.45 3.86 -14.49
C MET A 76 -2.72 5.19 -15.19
N ALA A 77 -2.53 5.25 -16.51
CA ALA A 77 -2.78 6.47 -17.29
C ALA A 77 -4.22 6.95 -17.11
N LYS A 78 -5.22 6.04 -17.19
CA LYS A 78 -6.64 6.38 -16.99
C LYS A 78 -6.92 6.89 -15.57
N ILE A 79 -6.46 6.17 -14.55
CA ILE A 79 -6.69 6.53 -13.14
C ILE A 79 -6.11 7.92 -12.86
N TYR A 80 -4.83 8.13 -13.18
CA TYR A 80 -4.16 9.39 -12.84
C TYR A 80 -4.59 10.56 -13.71
N SER A 81 -4.97 10.34 -14.97
CA SER A 81 -5.58 11.40 -15.80
C SER A 81 -6.91 11.85 -15.22
N ASN A 82 -7.74 10.93 -14.74
CA ASN A 82 -9.00 11.29 -14.10
C ASN A 82 -8.79 12.05 -12.78
N VAL A 83 -7.81 11.63 -11.96
CA VAL A 83 -7.46 12.32 -10.72
C VAL A 83 -6.99 13.75 -10.99
N LEU A 84 -6.06 13.93 -11.94
CA LEU A 84 -5.53 15.25 -12.30
C LEU A 84 -6.60 16.15 -12.91
N LEU A 85 -7.43 15.60 -13.82
CA LEU A 85 -8.54 16.29 -14.45
C LEU A 85 -9.54 16.83 -13.41
N LEU A 86 -9.89 15.99 -12.43
CA LEU A 86 -10.80 16.38 -11.35
C LEU A 86 -10.19 17.50 -10.49
N GLY A 87 -8.91 17.37 -10.13
CA GLY A 87 -8.18 18.39 -9.37
C GLY A 87 -8.16 19.75 -10.07
N TRP A 88 -7.80 19.78 -11.36
CA TRP A 88 -7.75 21.02 -12.14
C TRP A 88 -9.13 21.64 -12.38
N LYS A 89 -10.16 20.81 -12.62
CA LYS A 89 -11.53 21.33 -12.74
C LYS A 89 -12.01 21.96 -11.43
N ASN A 90 -11.75 21.32 -10.30
CA ASN A 90 -12.18 21.83 -8.99
C ASN A 90 -11.45 23.12 -8.60
N ASN A 91 -10.19 23.28 -9.02
CA ASN A 91 -9.39 24.49 -8.78
C ASN A 91 -9.63 25.58 -9.84
N GLY A 92 -10.60 25.41 -10.75
CA GLY A 92 -10.99 26.47 -11.69
C GLY A 92 -9.99 26.74 -12.82
N PHE A 93 -9.16 25.76 -13.19
CA PHE A 93 -8.18 25.95 -14.26
C PHE A 93 -8.85 26.17 -15.64
N PRO A 94 -8.25 27.00 -16.52
CA PRO A 94 -8.70 27.20 -17.90
C PRO A 94 -8.79 25.89 -18.70
N SER A 95 -9.74 25.85 -19.65
CA SER A 95 -9.97 24.67 -20.51
C SER A 95 -8.74 24.30 -21.35
N GLU A 96 -7.94 25.28 -21.76
CA GLU A 96 -6.69 25.08 -22.49
C GLU A 96 -5.68 24.22 -21.72
N ILE A 97 -5.58 24.45 -20.40
CA ILE A 97 -4.70 23.68 -19.52
C ILE A 97 -5.27 22.26 -19.33
N ILE A 98 -6.59 22.16 -19.14
CA ILE A 98 -7.29 20.87 -18.99
C ILE A 98 -7.04 19.94 -20.20
N MET A 99 -6.90 20.47 -21.41
CA MET A 99 -6.61 19.66 -22.60
C MET A 99 -5.25 18.94 -22.55
N VAL A 100 -4.30 19.43 -21.75
CA VAL A 100 -2.93 18.91 -21.66
C VAL A 100 -2.79 17.81 -20.58
N VAL A 101 -3.82 17.54 -19.77
CA VAL A 101 -3.80 16.54 -18.67
C VAL A 101 -3.18 15.21 -19.09
N ASN A 102 -3.64 14.65 -20.21
CA ASN A 102 -3.15 13.34 -20.68
C ASN A 102 -1.66 13.38 -21.04
N GLN A 103 -1.17 14.51 -21.59
CA GLN A 103 0.24 14.66 -21.95
C GLN A 103 1.10 14.75 -20.69
N VAL A 104 0.64 15.49 -19.66
CA VAL A 104 1.33 15.59 -18.37
C VAL A 104 1.44 14.21 -17.73
N VAL A 105 0.34 13.48 -17.60
CA VAL A 105 0.34 12.15 -16.98
C VAL A 105 1.24 11.17 -17.73
N ASN A 106 1.20 11.17 -19.06
CA ASN A 106 2.07 10.31 -19.88
C ASN A 106 3.56 10.67 -19.73
N ALA A 107 3.89 11.96 -19.69
CA ALA A 107 5.25 12.41 -19.44
C ALA A 107 5.74 11.97 -18.05
N THR A 108 4.91 12.15 -17.01
CA THR A 108 5.23 11.68 -15.65
C THR A 108 5.40 10.17 -15.60
N LEU A 109 4.56 9.39 -16.30
CA LEU A 109 4.67 7.93 -16.38
C LEU A 109 5.98 7.49 -17.01
N ASN A 110 6.41 8.16 -18.08
CA ASN A 110 7.68 7.87 -18.74
C ASN A 110 8.88 8.14 -17.83
N ILE A 111 8.87 9.28 -17.13
CA ILE A 111 9.91 9.63 -16.15
C ILE A 111 9.94 8.62 -14.99
N PHE A 112 8.77 8.25 -14.47
CA PHE A 112 8.65 7.28 -13.38
C PHE A 112 9.25 5.92 -13.75
N LYS A 113 8.98 5.41 -14.95
CA LYS A 113 9.59 4.16 -15.43
C LYS A 113 11.10 4.29 -15.64
N ALA A 114 11.54 5.37 -16.25
CA ALA A 114 12.97 5.63 -16.43
C ALA A 114 13.69 5.66 -15.07
N ALA A 115 13.07 6.26 -14.05
CA ALA A 115 13.61 6.25 -12.68
C ALA A 115 13.63 4.83 -12.10
N GLN A 116 12.55 4.06 -12.21
CA GLN A 116 12.50 2.67 -11.74
C GLN A 116 13.58 1.78 -12.38
N GLU A 117 13.85 1.96 -13.68
CA GLU A 117 14.84 1.17 -14.40
C GLU A 117 16.28 1.53 -14.02
N ASN A 118 16.58 2.83 -13.92
CA ASN A 118 17.95 3.35 -13.74
C ASN A 118 18.37 3.52 -12.27
N LEU A 119 17.42 3.72 -11.35
CA LEU A 119 17.68 3.99 -9.94
C LEU A 119 17.24 2.80 -9.09
N ARG A 120 17.91 1.65 -9.27
CA ARG A 120 17.61 0.45 -8.50
C ARG A 120 18.18 0.52 -7.07
N PRO A 121 17.50 -0.11 -6.09
CA PRO A 121 18.03 -0.19 -4.74
C PRO A 121 19.29 -1.05 -4.72
N THR A 122 20.37 -0.49 -4.21
CA THR A 122 21.64 -1.19 -3.94
C THR A 122 21.94 -1.13 -2.45
N PRO A 123 22.83 -1.98 -1.88
CA PRO A 123 23.17 -1.89 -0.45
C PRO A 123 23.60 -0.48 0.00
N SER A 124 24.36 0.23 -0.84
CA SER A 124 24.79 1.61 -0.58
C SER A 124 23.68 2.66 -0.83
N LYS A 125 22.66 2.33 -1.64
CA LYS A 125 21.53 3.21 -1.99
C LYS A 125 20.20 2.48 -1.79
N SER A 126 19.97 2.01 -0.56
CA SER A 126 18.78 1.21 -0.22
C SER A 126 17.48 2.02 -0.25
N HIS A 127 17.57 3.35 -0.21
CA HIS A 127 16.43 4.28 -0.22
C HIS A 127 15.81 4.50 -1.60
N TYR A 128 16.40 3.97 -2.69
CA TYR A 128 15.81 4.05 -4.03
C TYR A 128 14.71 3.00 -4.21
N ILE A 129 13.55 3.31 -3.64
CA ILE A 129 12.35 2.48 -3.70
C ILE A 129 11.22 3.32 -4.30
N PHE A 130 10.94 3.10 -5.58
CA PHE A 130 9.87 3.80 -6.30
C PHE A 130 8.58 2.99 -6.26
N ASN A 131 7.51 3.59 -5.78
CA ASN A 131 6.20 2.96 -5.69
C ASN A 131 5.10 3.89 -6.27
N LEU A 132 3.88 3.36 -6.38
CA LEU A 132 2.73 4.11 -6.90
C LEU A 132 2.33 5.31 -6.01
N ARG A 133 2.69 5.31 -4.72
CA ARG A 133 2.43 6.44 -3.82
C ARG A 133 3.26 7.66 -4.23
N ASP A 134 4.48 7.47 -4.72
CA ASP A 134 5.32 8.56 -5.21
C ASP A 134 4.71 9.19 -6.46
N PHE A 135 4.19 8.36 -7.36
CA PHE A 135 3.44 8.82 -8.53
C PHE A 135 2.17 9.58 -8.12
N PHE A 136 1.38 9.03 -7.20
CA PHE A 136 0.15 9.67 -6.72
C PHE A 136 0.42 11.03 -6.06
N ARG A 137 1.48 11.14 -5.25
CA ARG A 137 1.89 12.40 -4.62
C ARG A 137 2.21 13.48 -5.66
N LEU A 138 2.94 13.13 -6.72
CA LEU A 138 3.23 14.08 -7.80
C LEU A 138 1.95 14.59 -8.45
N ILE A 139 1.02 13.69 -8.78
CA ILE A 139 -0.25 14.06 -9.41
C ILE A 139 -1.13 14.90 -8.50
N GLN A 140 -1.17 14.59 -7.20
CA GLN A 140 -1.98 15.31 -6.23
C GLN A 140 -1.47 16.75 -5.98
N VAL A 141 -0.16 16.96 -5.97
CA VAL A 141 0.44 18.26 -5.63
C VAL A 141 0.33 19.28 -6.79
N ILE A 142 0.35 18.83 -8.04
CA ILE A 142 0.32 19.72 -9.22
C ILE A 142 -0.86 20.72 -9.20
N PRO A 143 -2.11 20.29 -8.92
CA PRO A 143 -3.24 21.22 -8.75
C PRO A 143 -3.09 22.23 -7.60
N ASP A 144 -2.44 21.85 -6.51
CA ASP A 144 -2.41 22.63 -5.26
C ASP A 144 -1.32 23.73 -5.30
N LEU A 145 -0.22 23.52 -6.03
CA LEU A 145 0.88 24.48 -6.17
C LEU A 145 0.47 25.85 -6.74
N VAL A 146 -0.64 25.90 -7.47
CA VAL A 146 -1.12 27.15 -8.10
C VAL A 146 -1.92 28.01 -7.12
N ASN A 147 -2.50 27.40 -6.08
CA ASN A 147 -3.24 28.14 -5.06
C ASN A 147 -2.33 28.78 -4.00
N ASP A 148 -1.16 28.20 -3.74
CA ASP A 148 -0.18 28.73 -2.76
C ASP A 148 0.69 29.87 -3.32
N SER A 149 0.59 30.17 -4.62
CA SER A 149 1.37 31.21 -5.31
C SER A 149 0.58 32.50 -5.60
N ILE A 150 -0.61 32.64 -5.00
CA ILE A 150 -1.48 33.83 -5.04
C ILE A 150 -1.73 34.29 -3.60
#